data_AF-A0A528V6C6-F1
#
_entry.id   AF-A0A528V6C6-F1
#
_cell.length_a   1.000
_cell.length_b   1.000
_cell.length_c   1.000
_cell.angle_alpha   90.00
_cell.angle_beta   90.00
_cell.angle_gamma   90.00
#
_symmetry.space_group_name_H-M   'P 1'
#
loop_
_entity.id
_entity.type
_entity.pdbx_description
1 polymer ?
#
loop_
_entity_poly.entity_id
_entity_poly.type
_entity_poly.pdbx_seq_one_letter_code
_entity_poly.pdbx_strand_id
1 'polypeptide(L)'
;FALYDRNDCLVLANSRYRQMHAISADVLIPGVNWFDFLRVTAERNQFPVPPDKIDDWLAERARDRREFRQQEFRHTDGRWFFVSNCPTREGGFVVTRVDITERKRAEEAAKEADELVR
;
A
#
# COMPACT_ATOMS: atom_id res chain seq x y z
N PHE A 1 10.06 2.72 3.47
CA PHE A 1 9.80 3.32 2.16
C PHE A 1 10.35 2.40 1.07
N ALA A 2 9.87 2.60 -0.16
CA ALA A 2 10.41 2.00 -1.38
C ALA A 2 10.56 3.09 -2.45
N LEU A 3 11.60 2.99 -3.28
CA LEU A 3 11.85 3.86 -4.42
C LEU A 3 11.69 3.06 -5.70
N TYR A 4 10.95 3.60 -6.65
CA TYR A 4 10.77 3.05 -7.99
C TYR A 4 11.32 4.03 -9.03
N ASP A 5 11.89 3.51 -10.10
CA ASP A 5 12.41 4.31 -11.21
C ASP A 5 11.30 4.73 -12.19
N ARG A 6 11.68 5.36 -13.32
CA ARG A 6 10.75 5.85 -14.36
C ARG A 6 9.97 4.77 -15.10
N ASN A 7 10.44 3.52 -15.02
CA ASN A 7 9.82 2.34 -15.62
C ASN A 7 8.99 1.58 -14.58
N ASP A 8 8.73 2.19 -13.44
CA ASP A 8 7.99 1.61 -12.32
C ASP A 8 8.71 0.40 -11.70
N CYS A 9 10.03 0.28 -11.87
CA CYS A 9 10.84 -0.83 -11.33
C CYS A 9 11.43 -0.47 -9.97
N LEU A 10 11.41 -1.41 -9.03
CA LEU A 10 11.93 -1.20 -7.67
C LEU A 10 13.44 -0.96 -7.72
N VAL A 11 13.89 0.18 -7.21
CA VAL A 11 15.32 0.48 -7.02
C VAL A 11 15.77 -0.02 -5.65
N LEU A 12 15.03 0.34 -4.60
CA LEU A 12 15.33 -0.09 -3.24
C LEU A 12 14.08 -0.08 -2.35
N ALA A 13 14.09 -0.92 -1.32
CA ALA A 13 13.08 -0.94 -0.27
C ALA A 13 13.74 -1.16 1.08
N ASN A 14 13.44 -0.30 2.05
CA ASN A 14 13.95 -0.46 3.40
C ASN A 14 13.32 -1.67 4.12
N SER A 15 13.96 -2.12 5.19
CA SER A 15 13.53 -3.29 5.98
C SER A 15 12.08 -3.17 6.46
N ARG A 16 11.69 -2.00 6.98
CA ARG A 16 10.33 -1.76 7.48
C ARG A 16 9.27 -1.93 6.38
N TYR A 17 9.54 -1.47 5.15
CA TYR A 17 8.60 -1.65 4.04
C TYR A 17 8.44 -3.13 3.66
N ARG A 18 9.54 -3.90 3.67
CA ARG A 18 9.51 -5.36 3.45
C ARG A 18 8.71 -6.07 4.54
N GLN A 19 8.91 -5.70 5.80
CA GLN A 19 8.16 -6.26 6.94
C GLN A 19 6.65 -5.96 6.87
N MET A 20 6.26 -4.77 6.40
CA MET A 20 4.85 -4.43 6.17
C MET A 20 4.22 -5.33 5.09
N HIS A 21 5.01 -5.77 4.12
CA HIS A 21 4.61 -6.69 3.03
C HIS A 21 5.11 -8.12 3.26
N ALA A 22 5.05 -8.63 4.50
CA ALA A 22 5.63 -9.92 4.86
C ALA A 22 5.14 -11.10 3.98
N ILE A 23 3.89 -11.06 3.50
CA ILE A 23 3.29 -12.11 2.64
C ILE A 23 3.89 -12.12 1.22
N SER A 24 4.38 -10.97 0.74
CA SER A 24 4.96 -10.79 -0.60
C SER A 24 6.39 -10.26 -0.57
N ALA A 25 7.09 -10.44 0.55
CA ALA A 25 8.45 -9.92 0.74
C ALA A 25 9.49 -10.60 -0.16
N ASP A 26 9.25 -11.87 -0.54
CA ASP A 26 10.05 -12.68 -1.45
C ASP A 26 10.09 -12.14 -2.88
N VAL A 27 9.01 -11.48 -3.34
CA VAL A 27 8.94 -10.88 -4.68
C VAL A 27 9.35 -9.41 -4.70
N LEU A 28 9.55 -8.79 -3.53
CA LEU A 28 9.93 -7.39 -3.40
C LEU A 28 11.44 -7.18 -3.59
N ILE A 29 11.97 -7.61 -4.74
CA ILE A 29 13.40 -7.55 -5.08
C ILE A 29 13.69 -6.39 -6.05
N PRO A 30 14.90 -5.78 -6.01
CA PRO A 30 15.26 -4.75 -6.99
C PRO A 30 15.02 -5.22 -8.43
N GLY A 31 14.44 -4.35 -9.26
CA GLY A 31 14.02 -4.64 -10.62
C GLY A 31 12.57 -5.08 -10.78
N VAL A 32 11.86 -5.49 -9.71
CA VAL A 32 10.44 -5.87 -9.81
C VAL A 32 9.60 -4.68 -10.24
N ASN A 33 8.69 -4.88 -11.20
CA ASN A 33 7.74 -3.85 -11.59
C ASN A 33 6.68 -3.67 -10.50
N TRP A 34 6.31 -2.42 -10.22
CA TRP A 34 5.34 -2.09 -9.18
C TRP A 34 3.98 -2.75 -9.39
N PHE A 35 3.48 -2.84 -10.62
CA PHE A 35 2.19 -3.48 -10.92
C PHE A 35 2.24 -4.99 -10.69
N ASP A 36 3.33 -5.64 -11.06
CA ASP A 36 3.51 -7.08 -10.80
C ASP A 36 3.58 -7.36 -9.30
N PHE A 37 4.31 -6.53 -8.55
CA PHE A 37 4.35 -6.62 -7.10
C PHE A 37 2.96 -6.45 -6.47
N LEU A 38 2.20 -5.45 -6.91
CA LEU A 38 0.84 -5.21 -6.42
C LEU A 38 -0.12 -6.35 -6.77
N ARG A 39 -0.03 -6.92 -7.98
CA ARG A 39 -0.81 -8.08 -8.41
C ARG A 39 -0.53 -9.27 -7.52
N VAL A 40 0.73 -9.68 -7.36
CA VAL A 40 1.11 -10.80 -6.49
C VAL A 40 0.64 -10.58 -5.06
N THR A 41 0.75 -9.36 -4.55
CA THR A 41 0.31 -9.04 -3.18
C THR A 41 -1.22 -9.14 -3.03
N ALA A 42 -1.99 -8.77 -4.07
CA ALA A 42 -3.44 -8.95 -4.09
C ALA A 42 -3.85 -10.43 -4.26
N GLU A 43 -3.21 -11.17 -5.16
CA GLU A 43 -3.44 -12.61 -5.38
C GLU A 43 -3.13 -13.44 -4.13
N ARG A 44 -2.12 -13.04 -3.35
CA ARG A 44 -1.80 -13.64 -2.04
C ARG A 44 -2.68 -13.12 -0.90
N ASN A 45 -3.76 -12.41 -1.22
CA ASN A 45 -4.78 -11.94 -0.29
C ASN A 45 -4.23 -11.07 0.85
N GLN A 46 -3.15 -10.30 0.63
CA GLN A 46 -2.69 -9.31 1.61
C GLN A 46 -3.51 -8.01 1.53
N PHE A 47 -4.01 -7.68 0.35
CA PHE A 47 -4.89 -6.55 0.12
C PHE A 47 -6.35 -7.03 0.03
N PRO A 48 -7.32 -6.27 0.58
CA PRO A 48 -8.74 -6.64 0.55
C PRO A 48 -9.35 -6.33 -0.83
N VAL A 49 -8.85 -7.01 -1.87
CA VAL A 49 -9.27 -6.87 -3.26
C VAL A 49 -9.82 -8.22 -3.72
N PRO A 50 -11.09 -8.31 -4.14
CA PRO A 50 -11.63 -9.55 -4.69
C PRO A 50 -10.81 -10.04 -5.90
N PRO A 51 -10.59 -11.36 -6.08
CA PRO A 51 -9.80 -11.89 -7.18
C PRO A 51 -10.27 -11.43 -8.58
N ASP A 52 -11.57 -11.31 -8.78
CA ASP A 52 -12.20 -10.85 -10.02
C ASP A 52 -12.09 -9.33 -10.26
N LYS A 53 -11.56 -8.59 -9.28
CA LYS A 53 -11.39 -7.12 -9.32
C LYS A 53 -9.94 -6.67 -9.34
N ILE A 54 -8.98 -7.60 -9.34
CA ILE A 54 -7.55 -7.27 -9.31
C ILE A 54 -7.16 -6.41 -10.52
N ASP A 55 -7.62 -6.75 -11.73
CA ASP A 55 -7.25 -6.00 -12.93
C ASP A 55 -7.85 -4.59 -12.96
N ASP A 56 -9.13 -4.42 -12.56
CA ASP A 56 -9.77 -3.10 -12.42
C ASP A 56 -9.00 -2.22 -11.42
N TRP A 57 -8.64 -2.79 -10.28
CA TRP A 57 -7.92 -2.12 -9.20
C TRP A 57 -6.48 -1.73 -9.57
N LEU A 58 -5.82 -2.51 -10.44
CA LEU A 58 -4.52 -2.17 -11.03
C LEU A 58 -4.66 -1.08 -12.09
N ALA A 59 -5.71 -1.12 -12.92
CA ALA A 59 -5.97 -0.10 -13.94
C ALA A 59 -6.21 1.29 -13.33
N GLU A 60 -6.93 1.37 -12.20
CA GLU A 60 -7.05 2.59 -11.40
C GLU A 60 -5.69 3.14 -10.96
N ARG A 61 -4.82 2.28 -10.43
CA ARG A 61 -3.47 2.68 -10.01
C ARG A 61 -2.60 3.10 -11.18
N ALA A 62 -2.77 2.49 -12.35
CA ALA A 62 -2.02 2.85 -13.54
C ALA A 62 -2.31 4.26 -14.03
N ARG A 63 -3.57 4.71 -13.91
CA ARG A 63 -4.00 6.08 -14.25
C ARG A 63 -3.32 7.13 -13.38
N ASP A 64 -3.26 6.86 -12.07
CA ASP A 64 -2.87 7.89 -11.10
C ASP A 64 -1.43 7.73 -10.60
N ARG A 65 -0.65 6.79 -11.17
CA ARG A 65 0.69 6.42 -10.66
C ARG A 65 1.71 7.57 -10.66
N ARG A 66 1.52 8.55 -11.55
CA ARG A 66 2.43 9.70 -11.71
C ARG A 66 2.01 10.89 -10.87
N GLU A 67 0.91 10.78 -10.14
CA GLU A 67 0.39 11.85 -9.31
C GLU A 67 0.79 11.66 -7.85
N PHE A 68 0.87 12.77 -7.12
CA PHE A 68 0.96 12.69 -5.67
C PHE A 68 -0.35 12.13 -5.13
N ARG A 69 -0.27 11.06 -4.33
CA ARG A 69 -1.45 10.42 -3.74
C ARG A 69 -1.19 10.05 -2.30
N GLN A 70 -2.19 10.31 -1.46
CA GLN A 70 -2.25 9.84 -0.08
C GLN A 70 -3.56 9.11 0.16
N GLN A 71 -3.50 7.97 0.84
CA GLN A 71 -4.68 7.21 1.21
C GLN A 71 -4.42 6.35 2.45
N GLU A 72 -5.48 6.14 3.24
CA GLU A 72 -5.52 5.07 4.22
C GLU A 72 -5.86 3.76 3.52
N PHE A 73 -5.14 2.70 3.84
CA PHE A 73 -5.30 1.40 3.22
C PHE A 73 -5.21 0.30 4.26
N ARG A 74 -6.23 -0.54 4.34
CA ARG A 74 -6.30 -1.67 5.26
C ARG A 74 -5.73 -2.93 4.61
N HIS A 75 -4.92 -3.69 5.34
CA HIS A 75 -4.53 -5.05 4.97
C HIS A 75 -5.55 -6.06 5.49
N THR A 76 -5.60 -7.25 4.91
CA THR A 76 -6.51 -8.32 5.34
C THR A 76 -6.23 -8.82 6.76
N ASP A 77 -5.00 -8.66 7.26
CA ASP A 77 -4.61 -8.94 8.65
C ASP A 77 -5.15 -7.91 9.68
N GLY A 78 -5.89 -6.89 9.22
CA GLY A 78 -6.49 -5.86 10.07
C GLY A 78 -5.57 -4.68 10.37
N ARG A 79 -4.31 -4.68 9.93
CA ARG A 79 -3.45 -3.51 10.04
C ARG A 79 -3.87 -2.43 9.06
N TRP A 80 -3.75 -1.19 9.49
CA TRP A 80 -4.04 -0.02 8.68
C TRP A 80 -2.77 0.75 8.39
N PHE A 81 -2.66 1.22 7.16
CA PHE A 81 -1.50 1.99 6.70
C PHE A 81 -1.94 3.30 6.08
N PHE A 82 -1.31 4.39 6.49
CA PHE A 82 -1.30 5.62 5.71
C PHE A 82 -0.21 5.49 4.64
N VAL A 83 -0.59 5.54 3.37
CA VAL A 83 0.30 5.36 2.23
C VAL A 83 0.43 6.69 1.50
N SER A 84 1.66 7.09 1.18
CA SER A 84 1.93 8.29 0.38
C SER A 84 2.85 7.94 -0.79
N ASN A 85 2.42 8.26 -2.00
CA ASN A 85 3.16 8.13 -3.24
C ASN A 85 3.60 9.53 -3.70
N CYS A 86 4.90 9.74 -3.82
CA CYS A 86 5.48 11.03 -4.21
C CYS A 86 6.31 10.87 -5.49
N PRO A 87 5.92 11.50 -6.61
CA PRO A 87 6.74 11.55 -7.81
C PRO A 87 8.12 12.17 -7.54
N THR A 88 9.14 11.69 -8.23
CA THR A 88 10.51 12.21 -8.18
C THR A 88 10.84 12.99 -9.44
N ARG A 89 11.86 13.86 -9.38
CA ARG A 89 12.33 14.61 -10.56
C ARG A 89 12.91 13.71 -11.65
N GLU A 90 13.34 12.50 -11.31
CA GLU A 90 13.91 11.52 -12.25
C GLU A 90 12.85 10.71 -13.00
N GLY A 91 11.57 10.92 -12.70
CA GLY A 91 10.42 10.31 -13.39
C GLY A 91 9.88 9.04 -12.73
N GLY A 92 10.52 8.58 -11.65
CA GLY A 92 10.01 7.53 -10.77
C GLY A 92 9.24 8.08 -9.58
N PHE A 93 9.04 7.29 -8.52
CA PHE A 93 8.30 7.71 -7.34
C PHE A 93 8.77 7.01 -6.05
N VAL A 94 8.55 7.68 -4.92
CA VAL A 94 8.79 7.13 -3.58
C VAL A 94 7.46 6.75 -2.95
N VAL A 95 7.38 5.53 -2.43
CA VAL A 95 6.26 5.05 -1.62
C VAL A 95 6.67 5.04 -0.16
N THR A 96 5.94 5.77 0.67
CA THR A 96 6.06 5.71 2.13
C THR A 96 4.80 5.11 2.73
N ARG A 97 4.96 4.46 3.88
CA ARG A 97 3.88 3.80 4.63
C ARG A 97 4.09 4.05 6.12
N VAL A 98 3.03 4.41 6.81
CA VAL A 98 2.98 4.55 8.27
C VAL A 98 1.89 3.63 8.78
N ASP A 99 2.21 2.79 9.77
CA ASP A 99 1.20 1.97 10.44
C ASP A 99 0.36 2.90 11.32
N ILE A 100 -0.95 2.92 11.08
CA ILE A 100 -1.93 3.76 11.76
C ILE A 100 -2.97 2.90 12.50
N THR A 101 -2.68 1.61 12.71
CA THR A 101 -3.64 0.65 13.29
C THR A 101 -4.13 1.11 14.66
N GLU A 102 -3.24 1.58 15.53
CA GLU A 102 -3.61 2.08 16.87
C GLU A 102 -4.53 3.30 16.79
N ARG A 103 -4.23 4.23 15.86
CA ARG A 103 -5.09 5.40 15.62
C ARG A 103 -6.48 4.97 15.18
N LYS A 104 -6.59 4.04 14.23
CA LYS A 104 -7.90 3.53 13.77
C LYS A 104 -8.68 2.81 14.87
N ARG A 105 -8.01 2.02 15.72
CA ARG A 105 -8.65 1.38 16.88
C ARG A 105 -9.17 2.41 17.88
N ALA A 106 -8.41 3.48 18.14
CA ALA A 106 -8.85 4.56 19.02
C ALA A 106 -10.05 5.33 18.43
N GLU A 107 -10.05 5.60 17.11
CA GLU A 107 -11.18 6.21 16.41
C GLU A 107 -12.45 5.36 16.52
N GLU A 108 -12.34 4.04 16.40
CA GLU A 108 -13.48 3.11 16.49
C GLU A 108 -14.03 3.03 17.92
N ALA A 109 -13.16 2.85 18.92
CA ALA A 109 -13.57 2.83 20.32
C ALA A 109 -14.25 4.14 20.77
N ALA A 110 -13.78 5.29 20.26
CA ALA A 110 -14.40 6.58 20.54
C ALA A 110 -15.81 6.70 19.93
N LYS A 111 -16.03 6.13 18.73
CA LYS A 111 -17.37 6.10 18.12
C LYS A 111 -18.33 5.20 18.88
N GLU A 112 -17.89 4.01 19.27
CA GLU A 112 -18.71 3.07 20.05
C GLU A 112 -19.11 3.67 21.40
N ALA A 113 -18.20 4.41 22.06
CA ALA A 113 -18.49 5.09 23.31
C ALA A 113 -19.53 6.22 23.15
N ASP A 114 -19.48 7.00 22.05
CA ASP A 114 -20.45 8.06 21.76
C ASP A 114 -21.85 7.50 21.47
N GLU A 115 -21.93 6.36 20.80
CA GLU A 115 -23.19 5.66 20.53
C GLU A 115 -23.85 5.06 21.78
N LEU A 116 -23.07 4.63 22.77
CA LEU A 116 -23.58 4.09 24.04
C LEU A 116 -24.07 5.16 25.03
N VAL A 117 -23.68 6.42 24.83
CA VAL A 117 -24.07 7.55 25.70
C VAL A 117 -25.32 8.28 25.15
N ARG A 118 -25.76 7.96 23.93
CA ARG A 118 -27.01 8.45 23.32
C ARG A 118 -28.22 7.62 23.70
#